data_AF-A0A0K9XE56-F1
#
_entry.id   AF-A0A0K9XE56-F1
#
_cell.length_a   1.000
_cell.length_b   1.000
_cell.length_c   1.000
_cell.angle_alpha   90.00
_cell.angle_beta   90.00
_cell.angle_gamma   90.00
#
_symmetry.space_group_name_H-M   'P 1'
#
loop_
_entity.id
_entity.type
_entity.pdbx_description
1 polymer ?
#
loop_
_entity_poly.entity_id
_entity_poly.type
_entity_poly.pdbx_seq_one_letter_code
_entity_poly.pdbx_strand_id
1 'polypeptide(L)'
;MGAADLRGVVDNGQCRAQCRLGLSRAADLADLLQVPRLSEAVDAPVEASDGSLRDVPDGVRVLLPTAPTTYVEHDRLTVAGVELDWRLTPDGVLHATTLEGVAAGLAWAAGHWSRRFEAAALLEDPSRTGELARDRWFD
;
A
#
# COMPACT_ATOMS: atom_id res chain seq x y z
N MET A 1 -24.22 -23.34 -17.27
CA MET A 1 -25.11 -22.32 -17.88
C MET A 1 -24.71 -20.98 -17.28
N GLY A 2 -24.05 -20.04 -17.97
CA GLY A 2 -23.52 -19.99 -19.33
C GLY A 2 -22.14 -19.31 -19.33
N ALA A 3 -21.39 -19.53 -20.41
CA ALA A 3 -20.06 -18.95 -20.60
C ALA A 3 -20.16 -17.43 -20.79
N ALA A 4 -19.41 -16.66 -19.99
CA ALA A 4 -19.28 -15.23 -20.21
C ALA A 4 -18.22 -15.00 -21.31
N ASP A 5 -18.69 -14.55 -22.47
CA ASP A 5 -17.89 -14.06 -23.59
C ASP A 5 -17.01 -12.89 -23.13
N LEU A 6 -15.69 -13.00 -23.36
CA LEU A 6 -14.68 -12.02 -22.95
C LEU A 6 -14.36 -10.98 -24.05
N ARG A 7 -15.19 -10.87 -25.07
CA ARG A 7 -15.01 -9.88 -26.14
C ARG A 7 -15.54 -8.51 -25.72
N GLY A 8 -14.69 -7.70 -25.09
CA GLY A 8 -15.01 -6.28 -24.87
C GLY A 8 -14.10 -5.48 -23.94
N VAL A 9 -12.83 -5.86 -23.73
CA VAL A 9 -11.92 -5.17 -22.77
C VAL A 9 -10.88 -4.29 -23.45
N VAL A 10 -11.12 -3.85 -24.69
CA VAL A 10 -10.21 -2.90 -25.34
C VAL A 10 -11.01 -1.83 -26.04
N ASP A 11 -11.17 -0.69 -25.38
CA ASP A 11 -11.34 0.58 -26.07
C ASP A 11 -10.51 1.67 -25.38
N ASN A 12 -9.73 2.38 -26.19
CA ASN A 12 -8.93 3.58 -25.94
C ASN A 12 -7.96 3.60 -24.74
N GLY A 13 -6.74 3.07 -24.96
CA GLY A 13 -5.48 3.75 -24.61
C GLY A 13 -5.15 4.09 -23.14
N GLN A 14 -6.00 3.77 -22.18
CA GLN A 14 -5.75 3.98 -20.75
C GLN A 14 -5.92 2.65 -20.01
N CYS A 15 -4.81 2.01 -19.66
CA CYS A 15 -4.80 0.85 -18.75
C CYS A 15 -5.15 1.28 -17.33
N ARG A 16 -6.42 1.62 -17.07
CA ARG A 16 -6.99 1.58 -15.73
C ARG A 16 -7.40 0.15 -15.41
N ALA A 17 -6.41 -0.70 -15.13
CA ALA A 17 -6.65 -1.99 -14.50
C ALA A 17 -7.03 -1.75 -13.02
N GLN A 18 -8.20 -1.17 -12.78
CA GLN A 18 -8.87 -1.33 -11.50
C GLN A 18 -9.42 -2.75 -11.50
N CYS A 19 -8.63 -3.69 -11.00
CA CYS A 19 -9.09 -5.03 -10.69
C CYS A 19 -10.13 -4.95 -9.58
N ARG A 20 -11.36 -4.56 -9.94
CA ARG A 20 -12.55 -4.81 -9.13
C ARG A 20 -12.90 -6.28 -9.36
N LEU A 21 -12.05 -7.19 -8.89
CA LEU A 21 -12.46 -8.59 -8.71
C LEU A 21 -13.68 -8.52 -7.80
N GLY A 22 -14.85 -8.87 -8.32
CA GLY A 22 -16.01 -9.05 -7.46
C GLY A 22 -15.64 -10.04 -6.36
N LEU A 23 -16.02 -9.76 -5.11
CA LEU A 23 -15.73 -10.60 -3.94
C LEU A 23 -16.05 -12.09 -4.19
N SER A 24 -17.02 -12.38 -5.07
CA SER A 24 -17.38 -13.73 -5.50
C SER A 24 -16.27 -14.52 -6.20
N ARG A 25 -15.24 -13.86 -6.76
CA ARG A 25 -14.09 -14.51 -7.42
C ARG A 25 -12.83 -14.55 -6.55
N ALA A 26 -12.88 -14.00 -5.34
CA ALA A 26 -11.72 -13.94 -4.47
C ALA A 26 -11.27 -15.33 -4.01
N ALA A 27 -12.21 -16.26 -3.78
CA ALA A 27 -11.91 -17.64 -3.42
C ALA A 27 -11.22 -18.39 -4.56
N ASP A 28 -11.83 -18.37 -5.76
CA ASP A 28 -11.26 -19.04 -6.94
C ASP A 28 -9.85 -18.52 -7.28
N LEU A 29 -9.61 -17.21 -7.11
CA LEU A 29 -8.29 -16.63 -7.32
C LEU A 29 -7.28 -17.05 -6.24
N ALA A 30 -7.72 -17.06 -4.97
CA ALA A 30 -6.89 -17.51 -3.85
C ALA A 30 -6.47 -18.98 -4.05
N ASP A 31 -7.40 -19.84 -4.46
CA ASP A 31 -7.14 -21.23 -4.83
C ASP A 31 -6.18 -21.33 -6.02
N LEU A 32 -6.38 -20.54 -7.09
CA LEU A 32 -5.49 -20.56 -8.25
C LEU A 32 -4.05 -20.13 -7.89
N LEU A 33 -3.91 -19.08 -7.08
CA LEU A 33 -2.63 -18.54 -6.64
C LEU A 33 -2.03 -19.33 -5.46
N GLN A 34 -2.78 -20.27 -4.89
CA GLN A 34 -2.39 -21.05 -3.71
C GLN A 34 -2.04 -20.15 -2.51
N VAL A 35 -2.84 -19.10 -2.28
CA VAL A 35 -2.67 -18.15 -1.17
C VAL A 35 -3.90 -18.15 -0.25
N PRO A 36 -3.74 -17.87 1.07
CA PRO A 36 -4.88 -17.67 1.96
C PRO A 36 -5.74 -16.47 1.54
N ARG A 37 -7.04 -16.52 1.83
CA ARG A 37 -7.92 -15.38 1.54
C ARG A 37 -7.71 -14.29 2.58
N LEU A 38 -7.79 -13.04 2.16
CA LEU A 38 -7.71 -11.91 3.09
C LEU A 38 -8.84 -11.96 4.15
N SER A 39 -10.01 -12.48 3.81
CA SER A 39 -11.12 -12.66 4.76
C SER A 39 -10.86 -13.71 5.85
N GLU A 40 -9.86 -14.57 5.65
CA GLU A 40 -9.37 -15.55 6.62
C GLU A 40 -8.13 -15.04 7.34
N ALA A 41 -7.60 -13.87 6.94
CA ALA A 41 -6.46 -13.27 7.61
C ALA A 41 -6.84 -12.93 9.04
N VAL A 42 -5.93 -13.25 9.96
CA VAL A 42 -6.14 -13.07 11.40
C VAL A 42 -6.05 -11.59 11.73
N ASP A 43 -7.08 -11.07 12.39
CA ASP A 43 -7.00 -9.78 13.08
C ASP A 43 -6.27 -9.98 14.41
N ALA A 44 -4.94 -9.99 14.35
CA ALA A 44 -4.08 -10.10 15.51
C ALA A 44 -3.49 -8.72 15.85
N PRO A 45 -3.35 -8.40 17.15
CA PRO A 45 -2.69 -7.18 17.57
C PRO A 45 -1.22 -7.21 17.14
N VAL A 46 -0.66 -6.02 16.95
CA VAL A 46 0.77 -5.88 16.69
C VAL A 46 1.54 -6.25 17.96
N GLU A 47 2.42 -7.25 17.84
CA GLU A 47 3.40 -7.61 18.87
C GLU A 47 4.63 -6.70 18.66
N ALA A 48 4.47 -5.43 19.02
CA ALA A 48 5.47 -4.40 18.79
C ALA A 48 6.68 -4.55 19.71
N SER A 49 7.90 -4.43 19.16
CA SER A 49 9.04 -3.90 19.93
C SER A 49 8.77 -2.42 20.26
N ASP A 50 9.56 -1.83 21.15
CA ASP A 50 9.54 -0.40 21.49
C ASP A 50 9.61 0.55 20.27
N GLY A 51 8.46 0.80 19.65
CA GLY A 51 8.36 1.63 18.46
C GLY A 51 8.50 3.11 18.76
N SER A 52 9.06 3.85 17.80
CA SER A 52 9.24 5.30 17.86
C SER A 52 8.26 6.01 16.93
N LEU A 53 7.50 6.96 17.45
CA LEU A 53 6.61 7.80 16.64
C LEU A 53 7.43 8.76 15.75
N ARG A 54 7.05 8.86 14.47
CA ARG A 54 7.69 9.70 13.46
C ARG A 54 6.64 10.47 12.65
N ASP A 55 7.01 11.67 12.21
CA ASP A 55 6.20 12.46 11.30
C ASP A 55 6.44 12.04 9.85
N VAL A 56 5.39 12.05 9.04
CA VAL A 56 5.49 11.86 7.60
C VAL A 56 6.04 13.16 6.96
N PRO A 57 7.14 13.10 6.19
CA PRO A 57 7.71 14.29 5.56
C PRO A 57 6.74 15.04 4.64
N ASP A 58 6.89 16.36 4.56
CA ASP A 58 6.01 17.27 3.80
C ASP A 58 5.83 16.85 2.33
N GLY A 59 6.91 16.44 1.66
CA GLY A 59 6.84 15.98 0.27
C GLY A 59 5.92 14.77 0.09
N VAL A 60 5.93 13.84 1.04
CA VAL A 60 5.04 12.68 1.05
C VAL A 60 3.62 13.09 1.36
N ARG A 61 3.41 14.05 2.28
CA ARG A 61 2.06 14.59 2.58
C ARG A 61 1.44 15.32 1.38
N VAL A 62 2.26 15.97 0.55
CA VAL A 62 1.81 16.57 -0.72
C VAL A 62 1.45 15.48 -1.74
N LEU A 63 2.27 14.42 -1.83
CA LEU A 63 2.04 13.30 -2.74
C LEU A 63 0.79 12.47 -2.37
N LEU A 64 0.57 12.26 -1.07
CA LEU A 64 -0.46 11.41 -0.49
C LEU A 64 -1.27 12.19 0.57
N PRO A 65 -2.14 13.13 0.16
CA PRO A 65 -2.82 14.05 1.08
C PRO A 65 -3.84 13.38 2.02
N THR A 66 -4.24 12.14 1.72
CA THR A 66 -5.19 11.36 2.52
C THR A 66 -4.51 10.31 3.39
N ALA A 67 -3.17 10.19 3.34
CA ALA A 67 -2.42 9.28 4.20
C ALA A 67 -2.37 9.79 5.66
N PRO A 68 -2.11 8.89 6.64
CA PRO A 68 -1.74 9.28 7.99
C PRO A 68 -0.58 10.28 8.00
N THR A 69 -0.59 11.22 8.95
CA THR A 69 0.47 12.23 9.09
C THR A 69 1.64 11.75 9.95
N THR A 70 1.48 10.62 10.63
CA THR A 70 2.50 10.00 11.49
C THR A 70 2.52 8.49 11.27
N TYR A 71 3.63 7.87 11.65
CA TYR A 71 3.81 6.43 11.67
C TYR A 71 4.67 6.02 12.87
N VAL A 72 4.62 4.76 13.26
CA VAL A 72 5.47 4.17 14.30
C VAL A 72 6.51 3.30 13.63
N GLU A 73 7.78 3.65 13.82
CA GLU A 73 8.95 2.92 13.32
C GLU A 73 9.40 1.89 14.35
N HIS A 74 9.65 0.66 13.91
CA HIS A 74 10.12 -0.45 14.75
C HIS A 74 11.37 -1.08 14.16
N ASP A 75 12.24 -1.64 15.00
CA ASP A 75 13.33 -2.50 14.52
C ASP A 75 12.79 -3.84 14.01
N ARG A 76 11.68 -4.32 14.60
CA ARG A 76 10.98 -5.53 14.20
C ARG A 76 9.48 -5.40 14.47
N LEU A 77 8.70 -5.90 13.53
CA LEU A 77 7.25 -5.93 13.61
C LEU A 77 6.76 -7.36 13.38
N THR A 78 6.05 -7.92 14.34
CA THR A 78 5.50 -9.28 14.26
C THR A 78 4.00 -9.26 14.54
N VAL A 79 3.24 -10.06 13.79
CA VAL A 79 1.80 -10.25 14.00
C VAL A 79 1.51 -11.74 13.91
N ALA A 80 1.00 -12.31 14.99
CA ALA A 80 0.73 -13.75 15.09
C ALA A 80 1.96 -14.61 14.71
N GLY A 81 3.16 -14.19 15.13
CA GLY A 81 4.42 -14.87 14.82
C GLY A 81 4.97 -14.68 13.40
N VAL A 82 4.34 -13.86 12.55
CA VAL A 82 4.84 -13.52 11.22
C VAL A 82 5.49 -12.13 11.24
N GLU A 83 6.74 -12.04 10.79
CA GLU A 83 7.43 -10.75 10.63
C GLU A 83 6.88 -9.99 9.40
N LEU A 84 6.68 -8.69 9.56
CA LEU A 84 6.09 -7.81 8.55
C LEU A 84 6.96 -6.56 8.36
N ASP A 85 6.97 -6.03 7.14
CA ASP A 85 7.61 -4.74 6.86
C ASP A 85 6.71 -3.56 7.26
N TRP A 86 5.40 -3.76 7.27
CA TRP A 86 4.42 -2.75 7.68
C TRP A 86 3.06 -3.36 8.06
N ARG A 87 2.31 -2.62 8.88
CA ARG A 87 0.93 -2.94 9.27
C ARG A 87 0.17 -1.65 9.55
N LEU A 88 -0.98 -1.47 8.89
CA LEU A 88 -1.94 -0.41 9.22
C LEU A 88 -3.05 -0.98 10.11
N THR A 89 -3.08 -0.62 11.39
CA THR A 89 -4.08 -1.13 12.35
C THR A 89 -5.47 -0.55 12.11
N PRO A 90 -6.55 -1.20 12.61
CA PRO A 90 -7.93 -0.71 12.41
C PRO A 90 -8.21 0.69 12.97
N ASP A 91 -7.46 1.14 13.97
CA ASP A 91 -7.49 2.49 14.54
C ASP A 91 -6.69 3.53 13.72
N GLY A 92 -6.09 3.11 12.60
CA GLY A 92 -5.45 3.98 11.63
C GLY A 92 -3.96 4.25 11.90
N VAL A 93 -3.34 3.54 12.84
CA VAL A 93 -1.91 3.68 13.12
C VAL A 93 -1.10 2.82 12.16
N LEU A 94 -0.15 3.47 11.47
CA LEU A 94 0.79 2.78 10.60
C LEU A 94 2.05 2.39 11.39
N HIS A 95 2.32 1.09 11.46
CA HIS A 95 3.56 0.53 11.97
C HIS A 95 4.44 0.06 10.81
N ALA A 96 5.75 0.27 10.87
CA ALA A 96 6.68 -0.17 9.83
C ALA A 96 8.10 -0.44 10.37
N THR A 97 8.87 -1.26 9.66
CA THR A 97 10.27 -1.57 9.98
C THR A 97 11.26 -1.07 8.95
N THR A 98 10.79 -0.64 7.79
CA THR A 98 11.61 -0.16 6.68
C THR A 98 10.97 1.07 6.02
N LEU A 99 11.77 1.90 5.33
CA LEU A 99 11.24 3.05 4.59
C LEU A 99 10.28 2.61 3.47
N GLU A 100 10.57 1.49 2.83
CA GLU A 100 9.72 0.87 1.82
C GLU A 100 8.41 0.38 2.43
N GLY A 101 8.45 -0.17 3.65
CA GLY A 101 7.26 -0.52 4.44
C GLY A 101 6.41 0.71 4.77
N VAL A 102 7.02 1.80 5.22
CA VAL A 102 6.33 3.10 5.43
C VAL A 102 5.68 3.56 4.12
N ALA A 103 6.43 3.56 3.01
CA ALA A 103 5.93 3.98 1.71
C ALA A 103 4.74 3.15 1.23
N ALA A 104 4.83 1.82 1.36
CA ALA A 104 3.76 0.89 1.04
C ALA A 104 2.52 1.12 1.91
N GLY A 105 2.70 1.28 3.22
CA GLY A 105 1.61 1.52 4.16
C GLY A 105 0.89 2.85 3.95
N LEU A 106 1.63 3.94 3.70
CA LEU A 106 1.04 5.24 3.41
C LEU A 106 0.29 5.23 2.08
N ALA A 107 0.87 4.63 1.04
CA ALA A 107 0.23 4.51 -0.28
C ALA A 107 -1.03 3.63 -0.21
N TRP A 108 -1.00 2.57 0.60
CA TRP A 108 -2.17 1.73 0.88
C TRP A 108 -3.26 2.53 1.60
N ALA A 109 -2.93 3.21 2.70
CA ALA A 109 -3.87 4.00 3.49
C ALA A 109 -4.55 5.10 2.67
N ALA A 110 -3.81 5.72 1.75
CA ALA A 110 -4.31 6.75 0.85
C ALA A 110 -5.10 6.20 -0.36
N GLY A 111 -5.15 4.88 -0.59
CA GLY A 111 -5.77 4.27 -1.78
C GLY A 111 -4.98 4.46 -3.08
N HIS A 112 -3.68 4.75 -2.99
CA HIS A 112 -2.78 5.09 -4.09
C HIS A 112 -1.56 4.16 -4.18
N TRP A 113 -1.78 2.84 -4.11
CA TRP A 113 -0.73 1.81 -4.10
C TRP A 113 0.36 1.94 -5.18
N SER A 114 0.01 2.46 -6.36
CA SER A 114 0.97 2.68 -7.45
C SER A 114 2.06 3.70 -7.10
N ARG A 115 1.78 4.64 -6.19
CA ARG A 115 2.69 5.71 -5.77
C ARG A 115 3.71 5.29 -4.71
N ARG A 116 3.70 4.03 -4.25
CA ARG A 116 4.60 3.58 -3.18
C ARG A 116 6.09 3.78 -3.49
N PHE A 117 6.50 3.73 -4.75
CA PHE A 117 7.89 3.97 -5.14
C PHE A 117 8.26 5.46 -5.14
N GLU A 118 7.34 6.34 -5.55
CA GLU A 118 7.52 7.79 -5.43
C GLU A 118 7.61 8.21 -3.96
N ALA A 119 6.78 7.61 -3.10
CA ALA A 119 6.83 7.83 -1.66
C ALA A 119 8.14 7.33 -1.04
N ALA A 120 8.63 6.14 -1.44
CA ALA A 120 9.92 5.63 -0.98
C ALA A 120 11.08 6.56 -1.36
N ALA A 121 11.12 7.06 -2.60
CA ALA A 121 12.14 8.01 -3.04
C ALA A 121 12.13 9.32 -2.23
N LEU A 122 10.94 9.83 -1.85
CA LEU A 122 10.79 11.01 -1.01
C LEU A 122 11.16 10.75 0.46
N LEU A 123 10.96 9.52 0.96
CA LEU A 123 11.36 9.12 2.31
C LEU A 123 12.87 8.93 2.42
N GLU A 124 13.51 8.36 1.40
CA GLU A 124 14.97 8.22 1.30
C GLU A 124 15.66 9.58 1.16
N ASP A 125 15.09 10.48 0.34
CA ASP A 125 15.64 11.80 0.09
C ASP A 125 14.54 12.88 0.08
N PRO A 126 14.21 13.46 1.25
CA PRO A 126 13.19 14.49 1.39
C PRO A 126 13.47 15.77 0.58
N SER A 127 14.72 15.99 0.16
CA SER A 127 15.11 17.16 -0.64
C SER A 127 14.65 17.06 -2.10
N ARG A 128 14.28 15.87 -2.59
CA ARG A 128 13.80 15.63 -3.97
C ARG A 128 12.41 16.16 -4.28
N THR A 129 11.72 16.75 -3.31
CA THR A 129 10.40 17.37 -3.49
C THR A 129 10.40 18.41 -4.65
N GLY A 130 11.55 19.02 -4.96
CA GLY A 130 11.71 19.97 -6.07
C GLY A 130 11.93 19.38 -7.47
N GLU A 131 12.31 18.09 -7.59
CA GLU A 131 12.66 17.46 -8.88
C GLU A 131 11.47 16.69 -9.48
N LEU A 132 10.68 16.00 -8.65
CA LEU A 132 9.51 15.22 -9.09
C LEU A 132 8.36 16.10 -9.65
N ALA A 133 8.39 17.41 -9.39
CA ALA A 133 7.44 18.36 -9.99
C ALA A 133 7.76 18.69 -11.46
N ARG A 134 8.98 18.40 -11.96
CA ARG A 134 9.42 18.74 -13.33
C ARG A 134 9.12 17.67 -14.37
N ASP A 135 8.93 16.42 -13.97
CA ASP A 135 8.53 15.33 -14.89
C ASP A 135 7.02 15.30 -15.18
N ARG A 136 6.25 16.27 -14.65
CA ARG A 136 4.84 16.50 -15.03
C ARG A 136 4.69 17.11 -16.43
N TRP A 137 5.78 17.18 -17.21
CA TRP A 137 5.82 17.78 -18.54
C TRP A 137 6.68 16.97 -19.51
N PHE A 138 6.16 15.83 -19.96
CA PHE A 138 6.42 15.36 -21.32
C PHE A 138 5.10 14.79 -21.90
N ASP A 139 4.60 15.52 -22.90
CA ASP A 139 3.43 15.38 -23.81
C ASP A 139 2.32 14.34 -23.52
#